data_AF-A0A1I2A0W0-F1
#
_entry.id   AF-A0A1I2A0W0-F1
#
_cell.length_a   1.000
_cell.length_b   1.000
_cell.length_c   1.000
_cell.angle_alpha   90.00
_cell.angle_beta   90.00
_cell.angle_gamma   90.00
#
_symmetry.space_group_name_H-M   'P 1'
#
loop_
_entity.id
_entity.type
_entity.pdbx_description
1 polymer ?
#
loop_
_entity_poly.entity_id
_entity_poly.type
_entity_poly.pdbx_seq_one_letter_code
_entity_poly.pdbx_strand_id
1 'polypeptide(L)'
;MKIHPYLAGIAALACLAGCSGEPVAPAARQPAPAAAVVAPAEQTVTTDVELVAATTKSKYVFPVKATNVSYHKTHSGYPATDIFAACGKPFLATTGGVVLEVSRVDKYKKGKPDGPYNGGKFVSILGDDGVRYYGSHLSVVSTGINKGVRVKAGQQVGKVGKTGNSSGVCHVHYGISPACKKTGDWKVRRGVVWPATYLTSWRKGGQKSPAAAVKSWNAKHKCKA
;
A
#
# COMPACT_ATOMS: atom_id res chain seq x y z
N MET A 1 -55.14 -13.29 -1.08
CA MET A 1 -56.37 -13.45 -1.90
C MET A 1 -57.17 -12.16 -1.79
N LYS A 2 -57.80 -11.71 -2.89
CA LYS A 2 -58.29 -10.33 -3.22
C LYS A 2 -57.19 -9.52 -3.92
N ILE A 3 -57.03 -9.47 -5.25
CA ILE A 3 -57.94 -9.17 -6.38
C ILE A 3 -58.92 -8.04 -6.11
N HIS A 4 -58.85 -6.96 -6.92
CA HIS A 4 -59.95 -6.21 -7.59
C HIS A 4 -59.38 -4.91 -8.28
N PRO A 5 -60.04 -4.32 -9.29
CA PRO A 5 -59.53 -4.38 -10.69
C PRO A 5 -59.78 -3.10 -11.54
N TYR A 6 -59.60 -3.21 -12.88
CA TYR A 6 -60.08 -2.36 -14.00
C TYR A 6 -59.52 -0.91 -14.14
N LEU A 7 -58.86 -0.56 -15.27
CA LEU A 7 -59.40 -0.14 -16.60
C LEU A 7 -60.22 1.17 -16.48
N ALA A 8 -60.16 2.17 -17.35
CA ALA A 8 -59.66 2.34 -18.71
C ALA A 8 -59.58 3.86 -19.01
N GLY A 9 -58.86 4.26 -20.05
CA GLY A 9 -58.85 5.65 -20.53
C GLY A 9 -58.16 5.78 -21.87
N ILE A 10 -58.83 5.28 -22.90
CA ILE A 10 -58.45 5.30 -24.32
C ILE A 10 -58.71 6.70 -24.90
N ALA A 11 -57.77 7.22 -25.69
CA ALA A 11 -58.08 8.10 -26.81
C ALA A 11 -57.09 7.85 -27.95
N ALA A 12 -57.59 7.15 -28.98
CA ALA A 12 -57.06 7.13 -30.34
C ALA A 12 -57.37 8.49 -31.03
N LEU A 13 -56.76 8.93 -32.13
CA LEU A 13 -56.82 8.30 -33.45
C LEU A 13 -56.01 9.12 -34.49
N ALA A 14 -55.30 8.42 -35.38
CA ALA A 14 -54.98 8.69 -36.81
C ALA A 14 -54.17 9.96 -37.21
N CYS A 15 -53.33 9.99 -38.25
CA CYS A 15 -53.40 9.37 -39.58
C CYS A 15 -52.04 8.99 -40.20
N LEU A 16 -52.17 8.15 -41.23
CA LEU A 16 -51.24 7.42 -42.10
C LEU A 16 -50.29 8.24 -42.99
N ALA A 17 -49.09 7.69 -43.24
CA ALA A 17 -48.40 7.49 -44.54
C ALA A 17 -46.99 6.96 -44.21
N GLY A 18 -46.51 5.78 -44.59
CA GLY A 18 -46.52 5.16 -45.91
C GLY A 18 -45.06 5.09 -46.39
N CYS A 19 -44.41 3.93 -46.28
CA CYS A 19 -43.40 3.39 -47.22
C CYS A 19 -42.69 2.16 -46.62
N SER A 20 -42.60 1.15 -47.46
CA SER A 20 -42.03 -0.18 -47.31
C SER A 20 -40.52 -0.20 -47.03
N GLY A 21 -40.10 -1.10 -46.14
CA GLY A 21 -38.70 -1.49 -45.93
C GLY A 21 -38.62 -2.77 -45.10
N GLU A 22 -38.16 -3.87 -45.71
CA GLU A 22 -37.93 -5.17 -45.07
C GLU A 22 -36.88 -5.13 -43.95
N PRO A 23 -36.94 -6.04 -42.97
CA PRO A 23 -36.02 -6.08 -41.84
C PRO A 23 -34.64 -6.61 -42.29
N VAL A 24 -33.60 -5.80 -42.07
CA VAL A 24 -32.20 -6.22 -42.22
C VAL A 24 -31.87 -7.21 -41.10
N ALA A 25 -31.66 -8.48 -41.47
CA ALA A 25 -31.14 -9.53 -40.62
C ALA A 25 -29.71 -9.19 -40.13
N PRO A 26 -29.30 -9.68 -38.94
CA PRO A 26 -27.99 -9.38 -38.37
C PRO A 26 -26.87 -9.98 -39.23
N ALA A 27 -25.85 -9.17 -39.51
CA ALA A 27 -24.66 -9.56 -40.25
C ALA A 27 -24.01 -10.80 -39.64
N ALA A 28 -23.91 -11.87 -40.43
CA ALA A 28 -23.10 -13.04 -40.13
C ALA A 28 -21.62 -12.60 -40.04
N ARG A 29 -20.98 -12.94 -38.91
CA ARG A 29 -19.53 -12.79 -38.72
C ARG A 29 -18.79 -13.66 -39.73
N GLN A 30 -17.98 -13.02 -40.57
CA GLN A 30 -16.97 -13.72 -41.37
C GLN A 30 -15.95 -14.40 -40.44
N PRO A 31 -15.53 -15.65 -40.74
CA PRO A 31 -14.41 -16.26 -40.03
C PRO A 31 -13.11 -15.52 -40.39
N ALA A 32 -12.38 -15.10 -39.35
CA ALA A 32 -11.06 -14.49 -39.49
C ALA A 32 -10.06 -15.49 -40.13
N PRO A 33 -9.09 -15.02 -40.91
CA PRO A 33 -8.06 -15.88 -41.49
C PRO A 33 -7.19 -16.47 -40.38
N ALA A 34 -6.88 -17.76 -40.49
CA ALA A 34 -5.98 -18.48 -39.61
C ALA A 34 -4.58 -17.86 -39.68
N ALA A 35 -4.22 -17.07 -38.67
CA ALA A 35 -2.86 -16.61 -38.47
C ALA A 35 -1.99 -17.80 -38.03
N ALA A 36 -0.92 -18.02 -38.78
CA ALA A 36 0.09 -19.03 -38.50
C ALA A 36 0.64 -18.91 -37.08
N VAL A 37 0.72 -20.05 -36.39
CA VAL A 37 1.31 -20.16 -35.05
C VAL A 37 2.83 -20.09 -35.21
N VAL A 38 3.39 -18.90 -35.03
CA VAL A 38 4.85 -18.74 -34.89
C VAL A 38 5.20 -19.10 -33.45
N ALA A 39 5.99 -20.15 -33.27
CA ALA A 39 6.51 -20.58 -31.98
C ALA A 39 7.22 -19.42 -31.24
N PRO A 40 7.12 -19.30 -29.91
CA PRO A 40 7.87 -18.30 -29.18
C PRO A 40 9.36 -18.68 -29.25
N ALA A 41 10.17 -17.82 -29.86
CA ALA A 41 11.61 -17.89 -29.71
C ALA A 41 11.95 -17.79 -28.22
N GLU A 42 12.69 -18.79 -27.75
CA GLU A 42 13.17 -18.95 -26.38
C GLU A 42 14.13 -17.79 -26.07
N GLN A 43 13.58 -16.74 -25.45
CA GLN A 43 14.42 -15.66 -24.93
C GLN A 43 15.09 -16.18 -23.66
N THR A 44 16.34 -16.60 -23.81
CA THR A 44 17.28 -16.83 -22.71
C THR A 44 17.41 -15.52 -21.93
N VAL A 45 16.64 -15.39 -20.84
CA VAL A 45 16.83 -14.30 -19.89
C VAL A 45 18.11 -14.61 -19.13
N THR A 46 19.24 -14.09 -19.62
CA THR A 46 20.50 -14.09 -18.87
C THR A 46 20.29 -13.29 -17.60
N THR A 47 20.30 -14.02 -16.50
CA THR A 47 20.14 -13.57 -15.12
C THR A 47 21.35 -12.78 -14.65
N ASP A 48 21.63 -11.62 -15.26
CA ASP A 48 22.60 -10.68 -14.73
C ASP A 48 21.87 -9.44 -14.21
N VAL A 49 21.13 -9.62 -13.12
CA VAL A 49 20.86 -8.50 -12.21
C VAL A 49 22.16 -8.28 -11.43
N GLU A 50 23.14 -7.73 -12.12
CA GLU A 50 24.29 -7.12 -11.47
C GLU A 50 23.72 -6.08 -10.52
N LEU A 51 23.94 -6.33 -9.24
CA LEU A 51 23.52 -5.47 -8.15
C LEU A 51 24.36 -4.20 -8.25
N VAL A 52 23.99 -3.29 -9.15
CA VAL A 52 24.60 -1.97 -9.22
C VAL A 52 24.21 -1.30 -7.91
N ALA A 53 25.11 -1.42 -6.93
CA ALA A 53 25.12 -0.66 -5.72
C ALA A 53 25.42 0.79 -6.09
N ALA A 54 24.46 1.44 -6.75
CA ALA A 54 24.46 2.87 -6.90
C ALA A 54 24.27 3.42 -5.49
N THR A 55 25.37 3.91 -4.92
CA THR A 55 25.43 4.71 -3.69
C THR A 55 24.78 6.07 -3.93
N THR A 56 23.54 6.10 -4.43
CA THR A 56 22.74 7.31 -4.47
C THR A 56 22.37 7.67 -3.05
N LYS A 57 22.83 8.84 -2.59
CA LYS A 57 22.43 9.42 -1.32
C LYS A 57 20.90 9.45 -1.25
N SER A 58 20.33 8.63 -0.36
CA SER A 58 18.88 8.47 -0.26
C SER A 58 18.22 9.78 0.18
N LYS A 59 17.10 10.13 -0.49
CA LYS A 59 16.25 11.26 -0.11
C LYS A 59 15.21 10.80 0.91
N TYR A 60 15.00 11.61 1.94
CA TYR A 60 14.02 11.37 2.99
C TYR A 60 12.91 12.42 3.00
N VAL A 61 11.69 11.95 3.22
CA VAL A 61 10.47 12.74 3.34
C VAL A 61 9.73 12.32 4.61
N PHE A 62 9.12 13.29 5.29
CA PHE A 62 8.27 13.02 6.44
C PHE A 62 7.05 12.17 6.01
N PRO A 63 6.77 11.03 6.68
CA PRO A 63 5.90 9.99 6.12
C PRO A 63 4.39 10.30 6.12
N VAL A 64 3.93 11.43 6.67
CA VAL A 64 2.50 11.78 6.69
C VAL A 64 2.30 13.19 6.15
N LYS A 65 1.48 13.32 5.10
CA LYS A 65 1.12 14.63 4.52
C LYS A 65 -0.15 15.17 5.17
N ALA A 66 -0.02 15.98 6.21
CA ALA A 66 -1.13 16.72 6.80
C ALA A 66 -0.63 18.00 7.49
N THR A 67 -1.53 18.95 7.72
CA THR A 67 -1.24 20.22 8.41
C THR A 67 -1.08 20.03 9.92
N ASN A 68 -1.97 19.23 10.54
CA ASN A 68 -1.92 18.91 11.96
C ASN A 68 -1.36 17.50 12.16
N VAL A 69 -0.06 17.41 12.45
CA VAL A 69 0.63 16.14 12.74
C VAL A 69 1.46 16.23 14.01
N SER A 70 1.21 15.34 14.96
CA SER A 70 2.02 15.15 16.17
C SER A 70 2.60 13.75 16.23
N TYR A 71 3.69 13.59 16.98
CA TYR A 71 4.24 12.29 17.35
C TYR A 71 5.03 12.45 18.65
N HIS A 72 5.10 11.38 19.44
CA HIS A 72 5.90 11.35 20.66
C HIS A 72 7.31 10.82 20.38
N LYS A 73 8.24 11.11 21.30
CA LYS A 73 9.62 10.61 21.21
C LYS A 73 9.75 9.13 21.60
N THR A 74 8.72 8.58 22.22
CA THR A 74 8.68 7.24 22.80
C THR A 74 7.45 6.47 22.30
N HIS A 75 7.47 5.16 22.52
CA HIS A 75 6.42 4.20 22.21
C HIS A 75 6.47 3.09 23.28
N SER A 76 5.34 2.50 23.63
CA SER A 76 5.29 1.52 24.72
C SER A 76 5.98 0.20 24.33
N GLY A 77 6.88 -0.27 25.17
CA GLY A 77 7.47 -1.61 25.11
C GLY A 77 8.54 -1.87 24.03
N TYR A 78 8.66 -1.07 22.98
CA TYR A 78 9.68 -1.25 21.93
C TYR A 78 9.89 0.01 21.06
N PRO A 79 11.03 0.10 20.33
CA PRO A 79 11.33 1.24 19.47
C PRO A 79 10.38 1.36 18.28
N ALA A 80 9.53 2.38 18.33
CA ALA A 80 8.66 2.83 17.24
C ALA A 80 8.19 4.26 17.53
N THR A 81 7.33 4.80 16.68
CA THR A 81 6.66 6.08 16.93
C THR A 81 5.28 6.08 16.30
N ASP A 82 4.27 6.50 17.06
CA ASP A 82 2.94 6.79 16.52
C ASP A 82 2.88 8.21 15.99
N ILE A 83 2.52 8.33 14.71
CA ILE A 83 2.35 9.61 14.02
C ILE A 83 0.85 9.88 13.92
N PHE A 84 0.37 10.77 14.79
CA PHE A 84 -1.04 11.14 14.90
C PHE A 84 -1.42 12.16 13.83
N ALA A 85 -2.47 11.85 13.10
CA ALA A 85 -3.10 12.72 12.12
C ALA A 85 -4.56 12.26 11.92
N ALA A 86 -5.39 13.13 11.35
CA ALA A 86 -6.75 12.74 10.99
C ALA A 86 -6.76 11.48 10.10
N CYS A 87 -7.76 10.61 10.28
CA CYS A 87 -7.95 9.47 9.39
C CYS A 87 -8.08 9.92 7.92
N GLY A 88 -7.60 9.09 7.00
CA GLY A 88 -7.64 9.36 5.57
C GLY A 88 -6.52 10.25 5.03
N LYS A 89 -5.69 10.86 5.89
CA LYS A 89 -4.52 11.64 5.44
C LYS A 89 -3.49 10.74 4.73
N PRO A 90 -2.78 11.22 3.70
CA PRO A 90 -1.79 10.43 2.98
C PRO A 90 -0.65 9.93 3.86
N PHE A 91 -0.37 8.62 3.79
CA PHE A 91 0.87 8.00 4.26
C PHE A 91 1.80 7.82 3.07
N LEU A 92 3.03 8.31 3.20
CA LEU A 92 4.02 8.42 2.13
C LEU A 92 5.20 7.46 2.36
N ALA A 93 5.79 6.98 1.28
CA ALA A 93 7.10 6.33 1.33
C ALA A 93 8.15 7.36 1.79
N THR A 94 8.84 7.09 2.90
CA THR A 94 9.84 8.01 3.44
C THR A 94 11.04 8.17 2.52
N THR A 95 11.44 7.13 1.82
CA THR A 95 12.51 7.17 0.83
C THR A 95 12.16 6.31 -0.38
N GLY A 96 12.98 6.38 -1.43
CA GLY A 96 12.88 5.47 -2.58
C GLY A 96 13.17 4.03 -2.14
N GLY A 97 12.49 3.06 -2.73
CA GLY A 97 12.67 1.68 -2.29
C GLY A 97 11.74 0.68 -2.98
N VAL A 98 11.77 -0.56 -2.49
CA VAL A 98 10.92 -1.66 -2.97
C VAL A 98 9.97 -2.08 -1.86
N VAL A 99 8.69 -2.21 -2.18
CA VAL A 99 7.68 -2.73 -1.26
C VAL A 99 7.98 -4.20 -0.92
N LEU A 100 8.17 -4.49 0.37
CA LEU A 100 8.42 -5.84 0.87
C LEU A 100 7.12 -6.59 1.17
N GLU A 101 6.20 -5.93 1.88
CA GLU A 101 4.98 -6.54 2.40
C GLU A 101 3.82 -5.56 2.35
N VAL A 102 2.65 -6.11 2.11
CA VAL A 102 1.38 -5.38 2.15
C VAL A 102 0.35 -6.22 2.87
N SER A 103 -0.37 -5.62 3.81
CA SER A 103 -1.60 -6.17 4.37
C SER A 103 -2.76 -5.26 4.00
N ARG A 104 -3.72 -5.80 3.24
CA ARG A 104 -4.96 -5.10 2.85
C ARG A 104 -6.16 -5.50 3.69
N VAL A 105 -6.06 -6.59 4.43
CA VAL A 105 -7.15 -7.15 5.23
C VAL A 105 -6.80 -6.95 6.69
N ASP A 106 -7.74 -6.39 7.45
CA ASP A 106 -7.56 -6.31 8.89
C ASP A 106 -7.93 -7.67 9.50
N LYS A 107 -6.91 -8.45 9.86
CA LYS A 107 -7.05 -9.79 10.45
C LYS A 107 -6.97 -9.76 11.98
N TYR A 108 -6.86 -8.56 12.58
CA TYR A 108 -6.72 -8.43 14.02
C TYR A 108 -7.96 -8.96 14.74
N LYS A 109 -7.72 -9.68 15.85
CA LYS A 109 -8.76 -10.14 16.76
C LYS A 109 -8.54 -9.41 18.09
N LYS A 110 -9.54 -8.62 18.51
CA LYS A 110 -9.50 -7.86 19.77
C LYS A 110 -9.17 -8.79 20.95
N GLY A 111 -8.31 -8.32 21.85
CA GLY A 111 -7.90 -9.09 23.04
C GLY A 111 -6.72 -10.05 22.81
N LYS A 112 -6.11 -10.07 21.62
CA LYS A 112 -4.85 -10.77 21.36
C LYS A 112 -3.73 -9.74 21.04
N PRO A 113 -3.17 -9.07 22.06
CA PRO A 113 -2.32 -7.89 21.86
C PRO A 113 -0.89 -8.21 21.41
N ASP A 114 -0.48 -9.47 21.30
CA ASP A 114 0.87 -9.85 20.85
C ASP A 114 0.78 -10.80 19.66
N GLY A 115 0.95 -10.26 18.44
CA GLY A 115 0.90 -11.09 17.25
C GLY A 115 1.10 -10.34 15.93
N PRO A 116 1.31 -11.11 14.84
CA PRO A 116 1.65 -10.58 13.53
C PRO A 116 0.56 -9.68 12.92
N TYR A 117 -0.68 -9.78 13.42
CA TYR A 117 -1.86 -9.06 12.91
C TYR A 117 -2.15 -7.74 13.62
N ASN A 118 -1.41 -7.38 14.67
CA ASN A 118 -1.66 -6.15 15.43
C ASN A 118 -1.60 -4.87 14.58
N GLY A 119 -0.81 -4.86 13.50
CA GLY A 119 -0.71 -3.72 12.60
C GLY A 119 -1.94 -3.50 11.71
N GLY A 120 -2.90 -4.44 11.67
CA GLY A 120 -4.06 -4.35 10.77
C GLY A 120 -3.62 -4.27 9.30
N LYS A 121 -4.02 -3.20 8.63
CA LYS A 121 -3.54 -2.90 7.27
C LYS A 121 -2.22 -2.14 7.33
N PHE A 122 -1.26 -2.55 6.50
CA PHE A 122 0.09 -1.99 6.56
C PHE A 122 0.82 -2.09 5.23
N VAL A 123 1.90 -1.31 5.12
CA VAL A 123 2.92 -1.44 4.09
C VAL A 123 4.30 -1.49 4.75
N SER A 124 5.18 -2.34 4.24
CA SER A 124 6.60 -2.33 4.57
C SER A 124 7.43 -2.16 3.31
N ILE A 125 8.46 -1.31 3.37
CA ILE A 125 9.31 -0.91 2.25
C ILE A 125 10.77 -1.11 2.65
N LEU A 126 11.55 -1.76 1.79
CA LEU A 126 12.99 -1.73 1.84
C LEU A 126 13.44 -0.47 1.10
N GLY A 127 13.93 0.51 1.85
CA GLY A 127 14.52 1.72 1.31
C GLY A 127 15.83 1.42 0.57
N ASP A 128 16.17 2.30 -0.35
CA ASP A 128 17.43 2.26 -1.11
C ASP A 128 18.66 2.47 -0.22
N ASP A 129 18.46 2.98 1.00
CA ASP A 129 19.47 3.07 2.06
C ASP A 129 19.65 1.76 2.85
N GLY A 130 18.99 0.67 2.44
CA GLY A 130 19.04 -0.63 3.10
C GLY A 130 18.21 -0.72 4.37
N VAL A 131 17.40 0.29 4.69
CA VAL A 131 16.56 0.33 5.88
C VAL A 131 15.14 -0.10 5.56
N ARG A 132 14.52 -0.89 6.44
CA ARG A 132 13.09 -1.19 6.36
C ARG A 132 12.29 -0.11 7.08
N TYR A 133 11.35 0.46 6.33
CA TYR A 133 10.32 1.38 6.81
C TYR A 133 8.99 0.67 6.85
N TYR A 134 8.28 0.81 7.97
CA TYR A 134 7.01 0.14 8.20
C TYR A 134 5.97 1.15 8.67
N GLY A 135 4.79 1.14 8.03
CA GLY A 135 3.64 1.94 8.43
C GLY A 135 2.39 1.09 8.53
N SER A 136 1.70 1.16 9.66
CA SER A 136 0.51 0.34 9.92
C SER A 136 -0.65 1.10 10.54
N HIS A 137 -1.70 0.38 10.90
CA HIS A 137 -3.01 0.90 11.25
C HIS A 137 -3.70 1.65 10.10
N LEU A 138 -3.27 1.42 8.85
CA LEU A 138 -3.76 2.16 7.69
C LEU A 138 -5.26 1.93 7.48
N SER A 139 -5.97 2.93 6.99
CA SER A 139 -7.36 2.75 6.56
C SER A 139 -7.41 2.04 5.21
N VAL A 140 -6.45 2.36 4.33
CA VAL A 140 -6.28 1.74 3.02
C VAL A 140 -4.79 1.71 2.64
N VAL A 141 -4.40 0.68 1.91
CA VAL A 141 -3.14 0.65 1.14
C VAL A 141 -3.48 1.07 -0.28
N SER A 142 -2.75 2.05 -0.82
CA SER A 142 -3.04 2.61 -2.15
C SER A 142 -3.03 1.54 -3.24
N THR A 143 -3.86 1.74 -4.27
CA THR A 143 -3.85 0.92 -5.48
C THR A 143 -2.45 0.93 -6.12
N GLY A 144 -2.03 -0.19 -6.69
CA GLY A 144 -0.71 -0.34 -7.30
C GLY A 144 0.45 -0.56 -6.32
N ILE A 145 0.25 -0.39 -5.01
CA ILE A 145 1.28 -0.69 -4.00
C ILE A 145 1.27 -2.19 -3.69
N ASN A 146 2.07 -2.96 -4.40
CA ASN A 146 2.18 -4.42 -4.23
C ASN A 146 3.60 -4.82 -3.88
N LYS A 147 3.79 -6.01 -3.30
CA LYS A 147 5.12 -6.57 -3.08
C LYS A 147 5.93 -6.54 -4.39
N GLY A 148 7.18 -6.10 -4.31
CA GLY A 148 8.07 -5.96 -5.48
C GLY A 148 7.95 -4.62 -6.21
N VAL A 149 6.89 -3.83 -5.97
CA VAL A 149 6.74 -2.52 -6.61
C VAL A 149 7.76 -1.54 -6.07
N ARG A 150 8.40 -0.81 -7.00
CA ARG A 150 9.29 0.30 -6.67
C ARG A 150 8.49 1.56 -6.35
N VAL A 151 8.89 2.26 -5.31
CA VAL A 151 8.29 3.52 -4.88
C VAL A 151 9.33 4.62 -4.84
N LYS A 152 8.90 5.86 -5.08
CA LYS A 152 9.73 7.06 -4.92
C LYS A 152 9.52 7.69 -3.54
N ALA A 153 10.54 8.40 -3.03
CA ALA A 153 10.39 9.19 -1.81
C ALA A 153 9.22 10.19 -1.96
N GLY A 154 8.32 10.21 -0.98
CA GLY A 154 7.11 11.04 -0.99
C GLY A 154 5.93 10.46 -1.77
N GLN A 155 6.08 9.30 -2.44
CA GLN A 155 4.95 8.63 -3.08
C GLN A 155 3.93 8.17 -2.04
N GLN A 156 2.64 8.43 -2.27
CA GLN A 156 1.59 7.97 -1.38
C GLN A 156 1.44 6.44 -1.47
N VAL A 157 1.60 5.76 -0.34
CA VAL A 157 1.51 4.29 -0.25
C VAL A 157 0.28 3.80 0.51
N GLY A 158 -0.40 4.70 1.24
CA GLY A 158 -1.66 4.41 1.90
C GLY A 158 -2.29 5.64 2.51
N LYS A 159 -3.22 5.43 3.43
CA LYS A 159 -3.83 6.51 4.22
C LYS A 159 -3.84 6.15 5.71
N VAL A 160 -3.64 7.16 6.54
CA VAL A 160 -3.78 7.11 8.01
C VAL A 160 -5.12 6.46 8.36
N GLY A 161 -5.13 5.62 9.39
CA GLY A 161 -6.34 4.92 9.82
C GLY A 161 -6.28 4.46 11.26
N LYS A 162 -7.13 3.48 11.58
CA LYS A 162 -7.30 2.90 12.91
C LYS A 162 -7.54 1.37 12.86
N THR A 163 -6.97 0.70 11.86
CA THR A 163 -7.10 -0.76 11.73
C THR A 163 -6.15 -1.47 12.69
N GLY A 164 -6.41 -2.73 13.02
CA GLY A 164 -5.56 -3.49 13.96
C GLY A 164 -5.73 -3.05 15.41
N ASN A 165 -4.68 -3.27 16.21
CA ASN A 165 -4.66 -2.93 17.64
C ASN A 165 -4.30 -1.45 17.87
N SER A 166 -5.07 -0.52 17.29
CA SER A 166 -4.78 0.91 17.29
C SER A 166 -5.51 1.69 18.40
N SER A 167 -6.16 1.00 19.34
CA SER A 167 -7.07 1.56 20.35
C SER A 167 -8.21 2.41 19.77
N GLY A 168 -8.54 2.25 18.49
CA GLY A 168 -9.55 3.05 17.79
C GLY A 168 -9.13 4.48 17.43
N VAL A 169 -7.88 4.87 17.71
CA VAL A 169 -7.34 6.21 17.44
C VAL A 169 -6.67 6.26 16.06
N CYS A 170 -6.90 7.33 15.30
CA CYS A 170 -6.28 7.52 13.99
C CYS A 170 -4.79 7.88 14.11
N HIS A 171 -3.91 7.01 13.61
CA HIS A 171 -2.47 7.27 13.55
C HIS A 171 -1.80 6.33 12.53
N VAL A 172 -0.51 6.56 12.29
CA VAL A 172 0.38 5.58 11.66
C VAL A 172 1.38 5.13 12.72
N HIS A 173 1.33 3.86 13.09
CA HIS A 173 2.46 3.23 13.77
C HIS A 173 3.62 3.15 12.79
N TYR A 174 4.73 3.82 13.10
CA TYR A 174 5.88 3.94 12.23
C TYR A 174 7.09 3.21 12.82
N GLY A 175 7.57 2.20 12.10
CA GLY A 175 8.72 1.37 12.49
C GLY A 175 9.93 1.60 11.59
N ILE A 176 11.12 1.66 12.21
CA ILE A 176 12.42 1.63 11.53
C ILE A 176 13.16 0.38 11.98
N SER A 177 13.64 -0.42 11.02
CA SER A 177 14.26 -1.71 11.32
C SER A 177 15.17 -2.20 10.18
N PRO A 178 16.02 -3.21 10.40
CA PRO A 178 16.60 -3.97 9.29
C PRO A 178 15.54 -4.84 8.60
N ALA A 179 15.79 -5.18 7.33
CA ALA A 179 15.00 -6.15 6.57
C ALA A 179 15.50 -7.59 6.82
N CYS A 180 15.54 -8.00 8.08
CA CYS A 180 16.10 -9.26 8.55
C CYS A 180 15.53 -10.51 7.89
N LYS A 181 14.20 -10.67 7.97
CA LYS A 181 13.47 -11.45 6.97
C LYS A 181 12.72 -10.43 6.14
N LYS A 182 12.84 -10.50 4.82
CA LYS A 182 12.06 -9.62 3.93
C LYS A 182 10.57 -9.69 4.27
N THR A 183 10.08 -10.86 4.74
CA THR A 183 8.71 -11.08 5.19
C THR A 183 8.62 -11.96 6.45
N GLY A 184 7.59 -11.76 7.27
CA GLY A 184 7.23 -12.67 8.37
C GLY A 184 7.96 -12.48 9.72
N ASP A 185 8.97 -11.61 9.81
CA ASP A 185 9.67 -11.22 11.05
C ASP A 185 8.97 -10.07 11.79
N TRP A 186 7.69 -10.26 12.12
CA TRP A 186 6.83 -9.15 12.57
C TRP A 186 7.34 -8.38 13.81
N LYS A 187 8.10 -9.03 14.71
CA LYS A 187 8.73 -8.38 15.88
C LYS A 187 9.82 -7.39 15.51
N VAL A 188 10.61 -7.67 14.46
CA VAL A 188 11.59 -6.72 13.92
C VAL A 188 10.86 -5.68 13.09
N ARG A 189 9.82 -6.08 12.34
CA ARG A 189 9.05 -5.20 11.43
C ARG A 189 8.41 -4.01 12.12
N ARG A 190 7.84 -4.24 13.30
CA ARG A 190 7.21 -3.19 14.08
C ARG A 190 8.19 -2.10 14.54
N GLY A 191 9.49 -2.33 14.44
CA GLY A 191 10.53 -1.34 14.72
C GLY A 191 11.49 -1.80 15.81
N VAL A 192 12.77 -1.45 15.64
CA VAL A 192 13.86 -1.73 16.58
C VAL A 192 14.84 -0.56 16.73
N VAL A 193 14.62 0.52 15.96
CA VAL A 193 15.34 1.79 16.06
C VAL A 193 14.32 2.91 16.30
N TRP A 194 14.58 3.78 17.27
CA TRP A 194 13.70 4.90 17.64
C TRP A 194 13.56 5.92 16.49
N PRO A 195 12.36 6.10 15.89
CA PRO A 195 12.18 6.98 14.73
C PRO A 195 12.27 8.48 15.01
N ALA A 196 11.99 8.91 16.25
CA ALA A 196 11.71 10.30 16.59
C ALA A 196 12.76 11.33 16.11
N THR A 197 14.05 11.02 16.22
CA THR A 197 15.11 11.96 15.80
C THR A 197 15.18 12.13 14.28
N TYR A 198 14.87 11.06 13.53
CA TYR A 198 14.81 11.08 12.07
C TYR A 198 13.55 11.80 11.58
N LEU A 199 12.39 11.47 12.19
CA LEU A 199 11.12 12.17 11.93
C LEU A 199 11.25 13.69 12.16
N THR A 200 11.95 14.10 13.22
CA THR A 200 12.21 15.51 13.53
C THR A 200 13.08 16.18 12.46
N SER A 201 14.08 15.47 11.94
CA SER A 201 14.89 15.96 10.83
C SER A 201 14.06 16.10 9.55
N TRP A 202 13.36 15.04 9.13
CA TRP A 202 12.61 15.01 7.87
C TRP A 202 11.42 15.98 7.86
N ARG A 203 10.78 16.22 9.02
CA ARG A 203 9.73 17.25 9.16
C ARG A 203 10.24 18.65 8.80
N LYS A 204 11.50 18.95 9.10
CA LYS A 204 12.16 20.22 8.80
C LYS A 204 12.86 20.22 7.43
N GLY A 205 12.61 19.22 6.59
CA GLY A 205 13.30 19.04 5.30
C GLY A 205 14.72 18.44 5.40
N GLY A 206 15.19 18.13 6.61
CA GLY A 206 16.50 17.51 6.82
C GLY A 206 16.58 16.07 6.28
N GLN A 207 17.80 15.56 6.12
CA GLN A 207 18.08 14.30 5.43
C GLN A 207 18.84 13.30 6.33
N LYS A 208 18.56 13.31 7.64
CA LYS A 208 19.22 12.41 8.60
C LYS A 208 18.89 10.94 8.27
N SER A 209 19.91 10.13 7.99
CA SER A 209 19.77 8.71 7.66
C SER A 209 19.74 7.81 8.91
N PRO A 210 18.84 6.82 8.99
CA PRO A 210 18.85 5.79 10.03
C PRO A 210 19.75 4.59 9.74
N ALA A 211 20.38 4.50 8.57
CA ALA A 211 21.11 3.32 8.11
C ALA A 211 22.20 2.85 9.09
N ALA A 212 22.99 3.78 9.64
CA ALA A 212 24.04 3.44 10.60
C ALA A 212 23.48 2.85 11.91
N ALA A 213 22.38 3.39 12.43
CA ALA A 213 21.73 2.88 13.63
C ALA A 213 21.12 1.49 13.39
N VAL A 214 20.49 1.28 12.23
CA VAL A 214 19.96 -0.01 11.83
C VAL A 214 21.06 -1.06 11.65
N LYS A 215 22.18 -0.69 11.01
CA LYS A 215 23.35 -1.56 10.86
C LYS A 215 23.94 -1.95 12.22
N SER A 216 24.11 -0.98 13.12
CA SER A 216 24.61 -1.20 14.48
C SER A 216 23.68 -2.14 15.27
N TRP A 217 22.37 -1.90 15.23
CA TRP A 217 21.40 -2.77 15.88
C TRP A 217 21.49 -4.20 15.32
N ASN A 218 21.55 -4.36 14.00
CA ASN A 218 21.60 -5.68 13.38
C ASN A 218 22.91 -6.43 13.71
N ALA A 219 24.04 -5.73 13.73
CA ALA A 219 25.33 -6.31 14.06
C ALA A 219 25.34 -6.93 15.48
N LYS A 220 24.68 -6.25 16.44
CA LYS A 220 24.56 -6.68 17.83
C LYS A 220 23.51 -7.77 18.05
N HIS A 221 22.34 -7.64 17.43
CA HIS A 221 21.19 -8.49 17.76
C HIS A 221 20.98 -9.66 16.79
N LYS A 222 21.67 -9.67 15.65
CA LYS A 222 21.56 -10.73 14.62
C LYS A 222 20.10 -11.06 14.29
N CYS A 223 19.30 -10.02 14.04
CA CYS A 223 17.89 -10.14 13.71
C CYS A 223 16.96 -10.72 14.79
N LYS A 224 17.34 -10.68 16.07
CA LYS A 224 16.52 -11.10 17.21
C LYS A 224 15.97 -9.87 17.94
N ALA A 225 14.65 -9.78 18.05
CA ALA A 225 13.90 -8.69 18.70
C ALA A 225 12.98 -9.21 19.80
#